data_AF-A0A7Y0TN35-F1
#
_entry.id   AF-A0A7Y0TN35-F1
#
_cell.length_a   1.000
_cell.length_b   1.000
_cell.length_c   1.000
_cell.angle_alpha   90.00
_cell.angle_beta   90.00
_cell.angle_gamma   90.00
#
_symmetry.space_group_name_H-M   'P 1'
#
loop_
_entity.id
_entity.type
_entity.pdbx_description
1 polymer ?
#
loop_
_entity_poly.entity_id
_entity_poly.type
_entity_poly.pdbx_seq_one_letter_code
_entity_poly.pdbx_strand_id
1 'polypeptide(L)'
;MSDWTAGYVADIGYTFGYYSELNTLRLKLAFLNSGFVCPEIGTACELGFGQGLSANIHAAASVTQWYGTDFNPAQAGVAQDLAGAAGSHAFLYDDSFTEFCARQDLPDFDFIGLHGIWSWISDENRGVIVDFIRRKLKVGGVLYISYNTLPGWATFAPMRHLMTQHAEIIGSEGHGIVSRINGAIDFSEKLLATNPIYARANPLIGDRISKIKDQNRHYLAHEYFNQDWHPMHFATFADWLSPAKVSYACSAHYLDHIDAVNLTPEQQAFLKEIPDSMFRESVRDFMINQQFRRDYWVKGLRQLSAIDQREALRKQKIMLVSHRSDISLRVSGSLGEASMSDAVYNPILDVLADHKTKTIEQIEQAVKDKGVVFAQILQAAIVLTGTGHLAAVQDDAVAGKAKKHSDKLNAFLINKARGSGDITYLASPVTGGGVDADRFQQLFLLAMSQGKKQPIEWAHFVWQILVVQGQKIVKEGKTLESTEDNLAELTNRAQIFAEKKLPILKALQIA
;
A
#
# COMPACT_ATOMS: atom_id res chain seq x y z
N MET A 1 -31.12 5.50 18.99
CA MET A 1 -30.85 5.50 17.53
C MET A 1 -29.82 4.43 17.31
N SER A 2 -30.08 3.44 16.44
CA SER A 2 -29.06 2.45 16.06
C SER A 2 -27.92 3.20 15.40
N ASP A 3 -26.73 3.11 15.96
CA ASP A 3 -25.52 3.65 15.35
C ASP A 3 -25.22 2.85 14.07
N TRP A 4 -25.54 3.43 12.91
CA TRP A 4 -25.32 2.79 11.60
C TRP A 4 -23.83 2.64 11.28
N THR A 5 -22.95 3.34 12.00
CA THR A 5 -21.50 3.29 11.81
C THR A 5 -20.83 2.15 12.58
N ALA A 6 -21.59 1.44 13.43
CA ALA A 6 -21.10 0.36 14.28
C ALA A 6 -19.82 0.74 15.07
N GLY A 7 -19.72 1.99 15.55
CA GLY A 7 -18.56 2.48 16.31
C GLY A 7 -17.37 2.99 15.47
N TYR A 8 -17.47 3.01 14.14
CA TYR A 8 -16.46 3.58 13.24
C TYR A 8 -16.67 5.07 13.01
N VAL A 9 -15.60 5.86 12.92
CA VAL A 9 -15.69 7.31 12.67
C VAL A 9 -16.14 7.59 11.23
N ALA A 10 -17.44 7.82 10.98
CA ALA A 10 -17.97 8.06 9.64
C ALA A 10 -18.17 9.54 9.25
N ASP A 11 -18.13 10.46 10.22
CA ASP A 11 -18.40 11.91 10.02
C ASP A 11 -17.32 12.62 9.18
N ILE A 12 -16.20 11.94 8.91
CA ILE A 12 -15.07 12.45 8.14
C ILE A 12 -14.65 11.44 7.09
N GLY A 13 -14.59 11.87 5.82
CA GLY A 13 -14.08 11.05 4.72
C GLY A 13 -12.65 10.58 4.97
N TYR A 14 -12.41 9.28 4.77
CA TYR A 14 -11.08 8.65 4.80
C TYR A 14 -10.20 9.18 3.65
N THR A 15 -8.88 9.09 3.79
CA THR A 15 -7.92 9.54 2.77
C THR A 15 -7.95 8.67 1.51
N PHE A 16 -7.47 9.20 0.38
CA PHE A 16 -7.31 8.44 -0.86
C PHE A 16 -6.04 7.57 -0.80
N GLY A 17 -6.13 6.43 -0.10
CA GLY A 17 -5.04 5.47 0.00
C GLY A 17 -4.95 4.52 -1.20
N TYR A 18 -3.74 4.28 -1.70
CA TYR A 18 -3.44 3.17 -2.61
C TYR A 18 -2.48 2.21 -1.91
N TYR A 19 -2.82 0.92 -1.91
CA TYR A 19 -2.02 -0.12 -1.26
C TYR A 19 -1.51 -1.12 -2.29
N SER A 20 -0.20 -1.11 -2.50
CA SER A 20 0.43 -1.95 -3.52
C SER A 20 0.24 -3.44 -3.23
N GLU A 21 0.17 -3.82 -1.97
CA GLU A 21 0.05 -5.20 -1.48
C GLU A 21 -1.29 -5.86 -1.87
N LEU A 22 -2.31 -5.08 -2.22
CA LEU A 22 -3.55 -5.57 -2.82
C LEU A 22 -3.41 -5.93 -4.31
N ASN A 23 -2.34 -5.48 -4.98
CA ASN A 23 -2.11 -5.81 -6.38
C ASN A 23 -1.82 -7.31 -6.53
N THR A 24 -2.77 -8.02 -7.13
CA THR A 24 -2.74 -9.47 -7.34
C THR A 24 -1.54 -9.94 -8.17
N LEU A 25 -0.92 -9.08 -8.97
CA LEU A 25 0.30 -9.42 -9.70
C LEU A 25 1.52 -9.57 -8.78
N ARG A 26 1.57 -8.82 -7.68
CA ARG A 26 2.69 -8.86 -6.71
C ARG A 26 2.70 -10.15 -5.88
N LEU A 27 1.60 -10.91 -5.86
CA LEU A 27 1.53 -12.18 -5.14
C LEU A 27 2.59 -13.16 -5.64
N LYS A 28 2.77 -13.23 -6.97
CA LYS A 28 3.58 -14.27 -7.63
C LYS A 28 5.01 -14.29 -7.10
N LEU A 29 5.69 -13.14 -7.03
CA LEU A 29 7.08 -13.10 -6.57
C LEU A 29 7.22 -13.46 -5.08
N ALA A 30 6.33 -13.01 -4.20
CA ALA A 30 6.38 -13.36 -2.77
C ALA A 30 6.16 -14.86 -2.52
N PHE A 31 5.17 -15.44 -3.20
CA PHE A 31 4.86 -16.88 -3.10
C PHE A 31 6.00 -17.73 -3.63
N LEU A 32 6.51 -17.38 -4.80
CA LEU A 32 7.63 -18.10 -5.41
C LEU A 32 8.92 -17.95 -4.61
N ASN A 33 9.19 -16.80 -4.00
CA ASN A 33 10.31 -16.63 -3.07
C ASN A 33 10.18 -17.58 -1.86
N SER A 34 8.95 -17.78 -1.39
CA SER A 34 8.63 -18.64 -0.24
C SER A 34 8.43 -20.12 -0.60
N GLY A 35 8.54 -20.49 -1.89
CA GLY A 35 8.42 -21.87 -2.35
C GLY A 35 7.00 -22.37 -2.58
N PHE A 36 6.00 -21.49 -2.65
CA PHE A 36 4.59 -21.88 -2.73
C PHE A 36 3.99 -21.72 -4.12
N VAL A 37 2.96 -22.54 -4.39
CA VAL A 37 2.11 -22.39 -5.58
C VAL A 37 1.23 -21.15 -5.42
N CYS A 38 1.32 -20.22 -6.38
CA CYS A 38 0.42 -19.06 -6.48
C CYS A 38 -0.75 -19.39 -7.42
N PRO A 39 -2.01 -19.05 -7.09
CA PRO A 39 -3.12 -19.19 -8.02
C PRO A 39 -3.05 -18.16 -9.16
N GLU A 40 -3.75 -18.45 -10.26
CA GLU A 40 -4.16 -17.41 -11.20
C GLU A 40 -5.40 -16.70 -10.64
N ILE A 41 -5.46 -15.38 -10.81
CA ILE A 41 -6.50 -14.55 -10.21
C ILE A 41 -7.45 -14.07 -11.31
N GLY A 42 -8.69 -14.57 -11.29
CA GLY A 42 -9.77 -14.11 -12.18
C GLY A 42 -10.80 -13.24 -11.47
N THR A 43 -11.14 -13.57 -10.23
CA THR A 43 -12.08 -12.81 -9.39
C THR A 43 -11.43 -12.37 -8.08
N ALA A 44 -11.55 -11.09 -7.75
CA ALA A 44 -11.00 -10.51 -6.53
C ALA A 44 -12.06 -9.70 -5.75
N CYS A 45 -11.89 -9.65 -4.43
CA CYS A 45 -12.74 -8.87 -3.53
C CYS A 45 -11.89 -7.98 -2.62
N GLU A 46 -12.30 -6.73 -2.41
CA GLU A 46 -11.75 -5.85 -1.37
C GLU A 46 -12.84 -5.50 -0.35
N LEU A 47 -12.64 -5.84 0.92
CA LEU A 47 -13.57 -5.53 2.01
C LEU A 47 -13.06 -4.31 2.79
N GLY A 48 -13.90 -3.29 2.91
CA GLY A 48 -13.53 -2.00 3.52
C GLY A 48 -12.58 -1.22 2.63
N PHE A 49 -12.99 -0.95 1.38
CA PHE A 49 -12.11 -0.33 0.37
C PHE A 49 -11.88 1.18 0.60
N GLY A 50 -12.51 1.79 1.61
CA GLY A 50 -12.44 3.21 1.86
C GLY A 50 -13.00 4.02 0.68
N GLN A 51 -12.20 4.94 0.14
CA GLN A 51 -12.55 5.70 -1.10
C GLN A 51 -12.50 4.86 -2.40
N GLY A 52 -12.12 3.58 -2.31
CA GLY A 52 -12.15 2.63 -3.44
C GLY A 52 -11.03 2.82 -4.46
N LEU A 53 -9.95 3.54 -4.11
CA LEU A 53 -8.87 3.85 -5.05
C LEU A 53 -8.08 2.60 -5.47
N SER A 54 -7.72 1.72 -4.52
CA SER A 54 -7.01 0.47 -4.82
C SER A 54 -7.84 -0.44 -5.73
N ALA A 55 -9.05 -0.83 -5.29
CA ALA A 55 -10.00 -1.61 -6.07
C ALA A 55 -10.19 -1.08 -7.51
N ASN A 56 -10.41 0.23 -7.68
CA ASN A 56 -10.63 0.81 -9.01
C ASN A 56 -9.37 0.82 -9.89
N ILE A 57 -8.21 1.12 -9.32
CA ILE A 57 -6.95 1.07 -10.05
C ILE A 57 -6.65 -0.37 -10.49
N HIS A 58 -6.78 -1.35 -9.59
CA HIS A 58 -6.54 -2.76 -9.93
C HIS A 58 -7.55 -3.27 -10.95
N ALA A 59 -8.82 -2.88 -10.86
CA ALA A 59 -9.85 -3.22 -11.83
C ALA A 59 -9.59 -2.62 -13.22
N ALA A 60 -9.13 -1.37 -13.28
CA ALA A 60 -8.84 -0.71 -14.55
C ALA A 60 -7.51 -1.17 -15.18
N ALA A 61 -6.56 -1.65 -14.36
CA ALA A 61 -5.21 -2.04 -14.78
C ALA A 61 -5.04 -3.53 -15.07
N SER A 62 -6.02 -4.38 -14.74
CA SER A 62 -5.94 -5.82 -14.94
C SER A 62 -7.18 -6.36 -15.66
N VAL A 63 -7.18 -7.66 -15.93
CA VAL A 63 -8.36 -8.39 -16.43
C VAL A 63 -9.16 -9.05 -15.30
N THR A 64 -8.74 -8.84 -14.05
CA THR A 64 -9.39 -9.39 -12.87
C THR A 64 -10.72 -8.67 -12.66
N GLN A 65 -11.77 -9.43 -12.41
CA GLN A 65 -13.07 -8.88 -12.04
C GLN A 65 -13.08 -8.57 -10.54
N TRP A 66 -13.20 -7.28 -10.21
CA TRP A 66 -13.19 -6.81 -8.83
C TRP A 66 -14.60 -6.59 -8.28
N TYR A 67 -14.76 -6.98 -7.02
CA TYR A 67 -15.91 -6.74 -6.17
C TYR A 67 -15.42 -6.05 -4.88
N GLY A 68 -16.30 -5.38 -4.17
CA GLY A 68 -15.96 -4.88 -2.84
C GLY A 68 -17.08 -4.09 -2.19
N THR A 69 -16.93 -3.85 -0.91
CA THR A 69 -17.88 -3.04 -0.14
C THR A 69 -17.18 -2.11 0.83
N ASP A 70 -17.77 -0.96 1.08
CA ASP A 70 -17.46 -0.08 2.19
C ASP A 70 -18.76 0.51 2.71
N PHE A 71 -19.05 0.39 4.00
CA PHE A 71 -20.35 0.75 4.57
C PHE A 71 -20.66 2.26 4.46
N ASN A 72 -19.67 3.11 4.16
CA ASN A 72 -19.87 4.54 4.05
C ASN A 72 -20.37 4.93 2.64
N PRO A 73 -21.61 5.40 2.49
CA PRO A 73 -22.22 5.66 1.18
C PRO A 73 -21.51 6.76 0.39
N ALA A 74 -20.89 7.74 1.06
CA ALA A 74 -20.13 8.77 0.38
C ALA A 74 -18.85 8.19 -0.27
N GLN A 75 -18.21 7.23 0.39
CA GLN A 75 -17.01 6.58 -0.12
C GLN A 75 -17.35 5.58 -1.24
N ALA A 76 -18.42 4.80 -1.07
CA ALA A 76 -18.95 3.94 -2.12
C ALA A 76 -19.36 4.74 -3.37
N GLY A 77 -20.00 5.90 -3.21
CA GLY A 77 -20.34 6.79 -4.34
C GLY A 77 -19.11 7.25 -5.11
N VAL A 78 -18.04 7.67 -4.42
CA VAL A 78 -16.76 8.00 -5.06
C VAL A 78 -16.16 6.80 -5.79
N ALA A 79 -16.20 5.61 -5.17
CA ALA A 79 -15.67 4.40 -5.76
C ALA A 79 -16.45 3.99 -7.03
N GLN A 80 -17.78 4.14 -7.03
CA GLN A 80 -18.64 3.89 -8.19
C GLN A 80 -18.40 4.90 -9.32
N ASP A 81 -18.17 6.17 -9.00
CA ASP A 81 -17.79 7.19 -9.99
C ASP A 81 -16.48 6.82 -10.71
N LEU A 82 -15.47 6.37 -9.96
CA LEU A 82 -14.20 5.90 -10.53
C LEU A 82 -14.40 4.68 -11.43
N ALA A 83 -15.19 3.71 -11.00
CA ALA A 83 -15.50 2.50 -11.77
C ALA A 83 -16.23 2.86 -13.08
N GLY A 84 -17.21 3.77 -13.01
CA GLY A 84 -17.95 4.28 -14.15
C GLY A 84 -17.05 5.04 -15.13
N ALA A 85 -16.18 5.92 -14.64
CA ALA A 85 -15.24 6.66 -15.46
C ALA A 85 -14.25 5.73 -16.20
N ALA A 86 -13.70 4.74 -15.50
CA ALA A 86 -12.83 3.71 -16.09
C ALA A 86 -13.58 2.80 -17.08
N GLY A 87 -14.88 2.60 -16.82
CA GLY A 87 -15.66 1.53 -17.43
C GLY A 87 -15.08 0.15 -17.11
N SER A 88 -14.43 -0.03 -15.95
CA SER A 88 -13.75 -1.27 -15.54
C SER A 88 -14.73 -2.39 -15.14
N HIS A 89 -16.03 -2.06 -15.03
CA HIS A 89 -17.07 -2.96 -14.58
C HIS A 89 -16.84 -3.53 -13.17
N ALA A 90 -16.09 -2.84 -12.30
CA ALA A 90 -15.97 -3.19 -10.89
C ALA A 90 -17.33 -3.10 -10.18
N PHE A 91 -17.63 -4.06 -9.32
CA PHE A 91 -18.88 -4.11 -8.55
C PHE A 91 -18.63 -3.64 -7.11
N LEU A 92 -18.89 -2.35 -6.85
CA LEU A 92 -18.58 -1.68 -5.58
C LEU A 92 -19.86 -1.23 -4.90
N TYR A 93 -20.04 -1.62 -3.64
CA TYR A 93 -21.28 -1.46 -2.88
C TYR A 93 -21.06 -0.62 -1.61
N ASP A 94 -22.16 -0.09 -1.05
CA ASP A 94 -22.22 0.58 0.26
C ASP A 94 -22.74 -0.33 1.38
N ASP A 95 -22.79 -1.65 1.14
CA ASP A 95 -23.29 -2.64 2.08
C ASP A 95 -22.38 -2.75 3.32
N SER A 96 -22.96 -2.98 4.50
CA SER A 96 -22.20 -3.45 5.66
C SER A 96 -21.55 -4.82 5.38
N PHE A 97 -20.57 -5.25 6.19
CA PHE A 97 -19.98 -6.59 6.03
C PHE A 97 -21.04 -7.69 6.11
N THR A 98 -21.99 -7.57 7.04
CA THR A 98 -23.10 -8.54 7.20
C THR A 98 -23.95 -8.62 5.95
N GLU A 99 -24.36 -7.49 5.38
CA GLU A 99 -25.19 -7.43 4.17
C GLU A 99 -24.44 -7.97 2.96
N PHE A 100 -23.22 -7.47 2.71
CA PHE A 100 -22.40 -7.89 1.57
C PHE A 100 -22.08 -9.38 1.62
N CYS A 101 -21.68 -9.90 2.79
CA CYS A 101 -21.29 -11.30 2.94
C CYS A 101 -22.48 -12.29 2.85
N ALA A 102 -23.71 -11.79 2.97
CA ALA A 102 -24.95 -12.55 2.83
C ALA A 102 -25.52 -12.56 1.40
N ARG A 103 -24.98 -11.73 0.51
CA ARG A 103 -25.39 -11.65 -0.90
C ARG A 103 -25.26 -12.99 -1.62
N GLN A 104 -26.26 -13.30 -2.44
CA GLN A 104 -26.31 -14.55 -3.21
C GLN A 104 -25.71 -14.40 -4.61
N ASP A 105 -25.56 -13.18 -5.12
CA ASP A 105 -25.05 -12.86 -6.45
C ASP A 105 -23.52 -12.75 -6.53
N LEU A 106 -22.82 -12.84 -5.39
CA LEU A 106 -21.36 -12.79 -5.35
C LEU A 106 -20.73 -14.11 -5.86
N PRO A 107 -19.69 -14.06 -6.71
CA PRO A 107 -18.96 -15.24 -7.13
C PRO A 107 -18.10 -15.79 -5.99
N ASP A 108 -17.45 -16.91 -6.23
CA ASP A 108 -16.29 -17.31 -5.43
C ASP A 108 -15.06 -16.54 -5.91
N PHE A 109 -14.13 -16.27 -4.98
CA PHE A 109 -12.97 -15.40 -5.19
C PHE A 109 -11.65 -16.18 -5.20
N ASP A 110 -10.77 -15.82 -6.12
CA ASP A 110 -9.36 -16.25 -6.11
C ASP A 110 -8.54 -15.40 -5.13
N PHE A 111 -8.96 -14.16 -4.89
CA PHE A 111 -8.31 -13.22 -4.00
C PHE A 111 -9.34 -12.46 -3.14
N ILE A 112 -9.12 -12.38 -1.83
CA ILE A 112 -9.87 -11.48 -0.93
C ILE A 112 -8.86 -10.62 -0.18
N GLY A 113 -9.05 -9.31 -0.19
CA GLY A 113 -8.18 -8.34 0.46
C GLY A 113 -8.90 -7.55 1.55
N LEU A 114 -8.24 -7.37 2.70
CA LEU A 114 -8.66 -6.49 3.78
C LEU A 114 -7.46 -5.65 4.24
N HIS A 115 -7.42 -4.37 3.86
CA HIS A 115 -6.34 -3.49 4.25
C HIS A 115 -6.77 -2.53 5.36
N GLY A 116 -6.15 -2.61 6.54
CA GLY A 116 -6.39 -1.63 7.60
C GLY A 116 -7.79 -1.73 8.22
N ILE A 117 -8.39 -2.92 8.19
CA ILE A 117 -9.75 -3.15 8.72
C ILE A 117 -9.73 -4.01 9.99
N TRP A 118 -8.97 -5.11 9.98
CA TRP A 118 -9.12 -6.18 10.98
C TRP A 118 -9.00 -5.74 12.45
N SER A 119 -8.05 -4.84 12.73
CA SER A 119 -7.85 -4.33 14.10
C SER A 119 -8.92 -3.32 14.53
N TRP A 120 -9.69 -2.77 13.60
CA TRP A 120 -10.62 -1.65 13.80
C TRP A 120 -12.09 -2.05 13.80
N ILE A 121 -12.37 -3.36 13.80
CA ILE A 121 -13.73 -3.92 13.78
C ILE A 121 -14.00 -4.74 15.03
N SER A 122 -15.29 -4.94 15.32
CA SER A 122 -15.76 -5.78 16.41
C SER A 122 -15.55 -7.27 16.13
N ASP A 123 -15.64 -8.10 17.18
CA ASP A 123 -15.53 -9.56 17.07
C ASP A 123 -16.67 -10.19 16.24
N GLU A 124 -17.86 -9.59 16.26
CA GLU A 124 -18.99 -10.03 15.44
C GLU A 124 -18.66 -9.86 13.95
N ASN A 125 -18.13 -8.69 13.56
CA ASN A 125 -17.71 -8.44 12.18
C ASN A 125 -16.53 -9.33 11.78
N ARG A 126 -15.58 -9.64 12.68
CA ARG A 126 -14.54 -10.65 12.43
C ARG A 126 -15.16 -12.01 12.14
N GLY A 127 -16.15 -12.43 12.92
CA GLY A 127 -16.89 -13.67 12.70
C GLY A 127 -17.56 -13.73 11.31
N VAL A 128 -18.23 -12.66 10.89
CA VAL A 128 -18.84 -12.53 9.56
C VAL A 128 -17.80 -12.67 8.45
N ILE A 129 -16.68 -11.96 8.57
CA ILE A 129 -15.59 -11.99 7.58
C ILE A 129 -14.94 -13.37 7.49
N VAL A 130 -14.64 -14.01 8.62
CA VAL A 130 -14.04 -15.35 8.65
C VAL A 130 -14.97 -16.39 8.00
N ASP A 131 -16.28 -16.32 8.28
CA ASP A 131 -17.27 -17.19 7.63
C ASP A 131 -17.37 -16.91 6.11
N PHE A 132 -17.33 -15.64 5.69
CA PHE A 132 -17.30 -15.27 4.28
C PHE A 132 -16.06 -15.83 3.57
N ILE A 133 -14.87 -15.66 4.15
CA ILE A 133 -13.62 -16.23 3.60
C ILE A 133 -13.75 -17.75 3.50
N ARG A 134 -14.27 -18.42 4.54
CA ARG A 134 -14.50 -19.87 4.54
C ARG A 134 -15.34 -20.31 3.35
N ARG A 135 -16.46 -19.62 3.07
CA ARG A 135 -17.43 -19.98 2.03
C ARG A 135 -16.99 -19.56 0.62
N LYS A 136 -16.45 -18.35 0.47
CA LYS A 136 -16.26 -17.67 -0.82
C LYS A 136 -14.82 -17.65 -1.32
N LEU A 137 -13.82 -17.88 -0.47
CA LEU A 137 -12.46 -18.06 -0.96
C LEU A 137 -12.32 -19.47 -1.59
N LYS A 138 -11.90 -19.52 -2.85
CA LYS A 138 -11.66 -20.78 -3.56
C LYS A 138 -10.51 -21.57 -2.91
N VAL A 139 -10.49 -22.89 -3.12
CA VAL A 139 -9.31 -23.70 -2.78
C VAL A 139 -8.13 -23.23 -3.64
N GLY A 140 -7.00 -22.95 -3.00
CA GLY A 140 -5.83 -22.30 -3.59
C GLY A 140 -5.91 -20.76 -3.61
N GLY A 141 -7.07 -20.18 -3.28
CA GLY A 141 -7.25 -18.72 -3.22
C GLY A 141 -6.46 -18.08 -2.09
N VAL A 142 -6.14 -16.79 -2.27
CA VAL A 142 -5.31 -15.99 -1.37
C VAL A 142 -6.17 -14.98 -0.61
N LEU A 143 -5.99 -14.94 0.70
CA LEU A 143 -6.43 -13.87 1.58
C LEU A 143 -5.24 -12.93 1.83
N TYR A 144 -5.36 -11.66 1.44
CA TYR A 144 -4.51 -10.60 1.93
C TYR A 144 -5.18 -9.91 3.11
N ILE A 145 -4.43 -9.72 4.19
CA ILE A 145 -4.94 -9.07 5.39
C ILE A 145 -3.84 -8.31 6.12
N SER A 146 -4.15 -7.08 6.53
CA SER A 146 -3.26 -6.27 7.36
C SER A 146 -3.88 -5.90 8.70
N TYR A 147 -3.06 -5.86 9.74
CA TYR A 147 -3.50 -5.70 11.12
C TYR A 147 -2.39 -5.19 12.04
N ASN A 148 -2.80 -4.45 13.08
CA ASN A 148 -1.93 -4.00 14.16
C ASN A 148 -1.58 -5.17 15.08
N THR A 149 -0.32 -5.22 15.54
CA THR A 149 0.22 -6.34 16.31
C THR A 149 0.80 -5.96 17.66
N LEU A 150 0.83 -6.94 18.56
CA LEU A 150 1.66 -6.94 19.76
C LEU A 150 2.95 -7.74 19.50
N PRO A 151 4.10 -7.35 20.07
CA PRO A 151 4.25 -6.33 21.13
C PRO A 151 4.40 -4.88 20.64
N GLY A 152 4.50 -4.59 19.34
CA GLY A 152 4.85 -3.26 18.81
C GLY A 152 3.91 -2.10 19.17
N TRP A 153 2.67 -2.40 19.56
CA TRP A 153 1.72 -1.41 20.09
C TRP A 153 1.61 -1.37 21.62
N ALA A 154 2.23 -2.32 22.35
CA ALA A 154 2.04 -2.48 23.79
C ALA A 154 2.43 -1.22 24.58
N THR A 155 3.47 -0.51 24.15
CA THR A 155 3.97 0.71 24.81
C THR A 155 3.12 1.95 24.52
N PHE A 156 2.29 1.95 23.47
CA PHE A 156 1.46 3.11 23.10
C PHE A 156 -0.02 2.90 23.40
N ALA A 157 -0.49 1.65 23.44
CA ALA A 157 -1.89 1.33 23.67
C ALA A 157 -2.51 2.00 24.92
N PRO A 158 -1.81 2.09 26.07
CA PRO A 158 -2.33 2.83 27.23
C PRO A 158 -2.52 4.33 26.97
N MET A 159 -1.60 4.96 26.23
CA MET A 159 -1.72 6.38 25.87
C MET A 159 -2.88 6.60 24.91
N ARG A 160 -3.02 5.76 23.89
CA ARG A 160 -4.17 5.78 22.97
C ARG A 160 -5.49 5.67 23.73
N HIS A 161 -5.58 4.75 24.70
CA HIS A 161 -6.78 4.59 25.53
C HIS A 161 -7.15 5.88 26.27
N LEU A 162 -6.17 6.57 26.88
CA LEU A 162 -6.40 7.87 27.53
C LEU A 162 -6.83 8.95 26.54
N MET A 163 -6.25 8.99 25.33
CA MET A 163 -6.64 9.94 24.29
C MET A 163 -8.11 9.75 23.88
N THR A 164 -8.55 8.51 23.67
CA THR A 164 -9.94 8.19 23.32
C THR A 164 -10.89 8.56 24.47
N GLN A 165 -10.57 8.18 25.71
CA GLN A 165 -11.37 8.55 26.89
C GLN A 165 -11.47 10.07 27.07
N HIS A 166 -10.37 10.81 26.83
CA HIS A 166 -10.40 12.26 26.85
C HIS A 166 -11.38 12.82 25.80
N ALA A 167 -11.33 12.30 24.57
CA ALA A 167 -12.23 12.73 23.50
C ALA A 167 -13.71 12.40 23.78
N GLU A 168 -14.00 11.35 24.54
CA GLU A 168 -15.36 10.96 24.94
C GLU A 168 -15.89 11.75 26.14
N ILE A 169 -15.07 11.94 27.18
CA ILE A 169 -15.50 12.53 28.46
C ILE A 169 -15.44 14.06 28.42
N ILE A 170 -14.37 14.62 27.83
CA ILE A 170 -14.08 16.06 27.84
C ILE A 170 -14.49 16.70 26.51
N GLY A 171 -14.52 15.93 25.42
CA GLY A 171 -15.01 16.40 24.13
C GLY A 171 -16.52 16.62 24.17
N SER A 172 -16.97 17.87 24.24
CA SER A 172 -18.39 18.20 24.11
C SER A 172 -18.91 17.83 22.72
N GLU A 173 -20.10 17.21 22.64
CA GLU A 173 -20.76 16.76 21.39
C GLU A 173 -20.88 17.87 20.33
N GLY A 174 -20.89 19.15 20.71
CA GLY A 174 -20.99 20.30 19.80
C GLY A 174 -19.68 20.78 19.17
N HIS A 175 -18.50 20.33 19.61
CA HIS A 175 -17.21 20.68 19.02
C HIS A 175 -16.73 19.50 18.17
N GLY A 176 -16.88 19.59 16.85
CA GLY A 176 -16.62 18.48 15.92
C GLY A 176 -15.30 17.72 16.14
N ILE A 177 -15.21 16.49 15.62
CA ILE A 177 -14.14 15.51 15.90
C ILE A 177 -12.71 16.06 15.81
N VAL A 178 -12.41 17.00 14.90
CA VAL A 178 -11.08 17.64 14.79
C VAL A 178 -10.70 18.39 16.07
N SER A 179 -11.64 19.11 16.69
CA SER A 179 -11.41 19.81 17.95
C SER A 179 -11.13 18.81 19.09
N ARG A 180 -11.89 17.70 19.13
CA ARG A 180 -11.68 16.62 20.10
C ARG A 180 -10.30 15.98 19.97
N ILE A 181 -9.84 15.73 18.75
CA ILE A 181 -8.50 15.18 18.46
C ILE A 181 -7.42 16.14 18.94
N ASN A 182 -7.49 17.42 18.57
CA ASN A 182 -6.51 18.41 19.01
C ASN A 182 -6.48 18.53 20.54
N GLY A 183 -7.65 18.56 21.20
CA GLY A 183 -7.74 18.57 22.66
C GLY A 183 -7.10 17.33 23.31
N ALA A 184 -7.28 16.14 22.75
CA ALA A 184 -6.66 14.91 23.24
C ALA A 184 -5.14 14.90 23.06
N ILE A 185 -4.61 15.46 21.97
CA ILE A 185 -3.17 15.63 21.75
C ILE A 185 -2.60 16.62 22.79
N ASP A 186 -3.22 17.79 22.94
CA ASP A 186 -2.78 18.81 23.91
C ASP A 186 -2.83 18.27 25.35
N PHE A 187 -3.86 17.49 25.68
CA PHE A 187 -3.95 16.79 26.96
C PHE A 187 -2.79 15.80 27.15
N SER A 188 -2.46 15.02 26.12
CA SER A 188 -1.36 14.05 26.17
C SER A 188 -0.01 14.74 26.37
N GLU A 189 0.24 15.87 25.70
CA GLU A 189 1.44 16.69 25.92
C GLU A 189 1.52 17.20 27.36
N LYS A 190 0.42 17.75 27.90
CA LYS A 190 0.35 18.24 29.29
C LYS A 190 0.56 17.11 30.29
N LEU A 191 -0.03 15.93 30.05
CA LEU A 191 0.15 14.75 30.89
C LEU A 191 1.61 14.29 30.90
N LEU A 192 2.24 14.18 29.73
CA LEU A 192 3.64 13.77 29.62
C LEU A 192 4.61 14.78 30.26
N ALA A 193 4.29 16.07 30.21
CA ALA A 193 5.04 17.12 30.90
C ALA A 193 5.03 16.97 32.44
N THR A 194 4.08 16.23 33.03
CA THR A 194 4.11 15.89 34.47
C THR A 194 5.17 14.85 34.83
N ASN A 195 5.89 14.31 33.84
CA ASN A 195 6.90 13.27 33.98
C ASN A 195 6.41 12.02 34.74
N PRO A 196 5.28 11.41 34.32
CA PRO A 196 4.74 10.24 35.00
C PRO A 196 5.70 9.04 34.91
N ILE A 197 5.62 8.11 35.86
CA ILE A 197 6.42 6.86 35.83
C ILE A 197 6.27 6.13 34.49
N TYR A 198 5.07 6.14 33.90
CA TYR A 198 4.80 5.59 32.58
C TYR A 198 5.71 6.15 31.49
N ALA A 199 5.91 7.48 31.43
CA ALA A 199 6.78 8.12 30.44
C ALA A 199 8.26 7.78 30.67
N ARG A 200 8.67 7.65 31.94
CA ARG A 200 10.04 7.22 32.29
C ARG A 200 10.31 5.76 31.93
N ALA A 201 9.30 4.89 32.06
CA ALA A 201 9.39 3.49 31.64
C ALA A 201 9.28 3.31 30.11
N ASN A 202 8.67 4.28 29.41
CA ASN A 202 8.44 4.25 27.96
C ASN A 202 8.98 5.53 27.31
N PRO A 203 10.31 5.74 27.24
CA PRO A 203 10.90 7.02 26.86
C PRO A 203 10.53 7.50 25.45
N LEU A 204 10.21 6.59 24.53
CA LEU A 204 9.83 6.91 23.15
C LEU A 204 8.41 7.48 23.00
N ILE A 205 7.62 7.53 24.08
CA ILE A 205 6.23 8.00 24.01
C ILE A 205 6.13 9.48 23.65
N GLY A 206 7.05 10.31 24.14
CA GLY A 206 7.08 11.74 23.86
C GLY A 206 7.29 12.03 22.38
N ASP A 207 8.30 11.40 21.79
CA ASP A 207 8.60 11.51 20.35
C ASP A 207 7.41 11.04 19.50
N ARG A 208 6.71 9.99 19.93
CA ARG A 208 5.54 9.49 19.21
C ARG A 208 4.37 10.49 19.24
N ILE A 209 4.08 11.10 20.39
CA ILE A 209 3.05 12.15 20.49
C ILE A 209 3.42 13.37 19.64
N SER A 210 4.70 13.76 19.64
CA SER A 210 5.18 14.84 18.77
C SER A 210 4.93 14.54 17.29
N LYS A 211 5.23 13.31 16.84
CA LYS A 211 4.96 12.89 15.46
C LYS A 211 3.47 12.86 15.12
N ILE A 212 2.62 12.42 16.05
CA ILE A 212 1.16 12.39 15.87
C ILE A 212 0.62 13.80 15.63
N LYS A 213 1.16 14.82 16.30
CA LYS A 213 0.77 16.22 16.14
C LYS A 213 0.91 16.75 14.71
N ASP A 214 1.88 16.22 13.95
CA ASP A 214 2.16 16.66 12.58
C ASP A 214 1.30 15.92 11.53
N GLN A 215 0.55 14.90 11.93
CA GLN A 215 -0.25 14.09 11.00
C GLN A 215 -1.61 14.72 10.65
N ASN A 216 -2.17 14.33 9.50
CA ASN A 216 -3.49 14.78 9.08
C ASN A 216 -4.58 14.34 10.09
N ARG A 217 -5.47 15.26 10.48
CA ARG A 217 -6.49 15.01 11.52
C ARG A 217 -7.54 13.99 11.10
N HIS A 218 -7.82 13.90 9.80
CA HIS A 218 -8.68 12.87 9.23
C HIS A 218 -8.06 11.49 9.44
N TYR A 219 -6.77 11.34 9.10
CA TYR A 219 -6.04 10.09 9.35
C TYR A 219 -6.02 9.74 10.85
N LEU A 220 -5.76 10.71 11.73
CA LEU A 220 -5.73 10.48 13.17
C LEU A 220 -7.07 9.98 13.72
N ALA A 221 -8.19 10.51 13.21
CA ALA A 221 -9.52 10.08 13.62
C ALA A 221 -9.69 8.57 13.43
N HIS A 222 -9.32 8.08 12.24
CA HIS A 222 -9.42 6.68 11.85
C HIS A 222 -8.34 5.79 12.50
N GLU A 223 -7.14 6.31 12.74
CA GLU A 223 -6.02 5.53 13.28
C GLU A 223 -5.94 5.53 14.81
N TYR A 224 -6.65 6.41 15.53
CA TYR A 224 -6.53 6.46 17.00
C TYR A 224 -7.87 6.57 17.74
N PHE A 225 -8.93 7.07 17.10
CA PHE A 225 -10.17 7.44 17.80
C PHE A 225 -11.39 6.57 17.45
N ASN A 226 -11.24 5.52 16.65
CA ASN A 226 -12.27 4.49 16.47
C ASN A 226 -12.60 3.78 17.79
N GLN A 227 -13.85 3.37 18.00
CA GLN A 227 -14.26 2.71 19.24
C GLN A 227 -13.53 1.38 19.43
N ASP A 228 -13.60 0.50 18.43
CA ASP A 228 -12.90 -0.77 18.41
C ASP A 228 -11.46 -0.60 17.91
N TRP A 229 -10.49 -1.04 18.73
CA TRP A 229 -9.11 -1.17 18.30
C TRP A 229 -8.39 -2.27 19.08
N HIS A 230 -8.07 -3.34 18.38
CA HIS A 230 -7.53 -4.56 18.97
C HIS A 230 -6.24 -4.98 18.23
N PRO A 231 -5.08 -4.42 18.61
CA PRO A 231 -3.80 -5.03 18.28
C PRO A 231 -3.72 -6.44 18.87
N MET A 232 -3.27 -7.42 18.10
CA MET A 232 -3.21 -8.81 18.56
C MET A 232 -1.91 -9.51 18.19
N HIS A 233 -1.57 -10.56 18.93
CA HIS A 233 -0.43 -11.41 18.59
C HIS A 233 -0.72 -12.22 17.33
N PHE A 234 0.31 -12.55 16.55
CA PHE A 234 0.18 -13.39 15.36
C PHE A 234 -0.55 -14.72 15.63
N ALA A 235 -0.22 -15.42 16.72
CA ALA A 235 -0.88 -16.68 17.07
C ALA A 235 -2.39 -16.52 17.31
N THR A 236 -2.82 -15.49 18.06
CA THR A 236 -4.24 -15.19 18.28
C THR A 236 -4.96 -14.85 16.97
N PHE A 237 -4.29 -14.11 16.08
CA PHE A 237 -4.80 -13.84 14.75
C PHE A 237 -4.97 -15.11 13.91
N ALA A 238 -3.98 -16.01 13.95
CA ALA A 238 -4.04 -17.29 13.26
C ALA A 238 -5.21 -18.16 13.75
N ASP A 239 -5.49 -18.16 15.05
CA ASP A 239 -6.61 -18.87 15.64
C ASP A 239 -7.97 -18.35 15.12
N TRP A 240 -8.11 -17.04 14.99
CA TRP A 240 -9.30 -16.41 14.38
C TRP A 240 -9.55 -16.89 12.95
N LEU A 241 -8.49 -17.07 12.16
CA LEU A 241 -8.60 -17.51 10.76
C LEU A 241 -8.74 -19.03 10.59
N SER A 242 -8.45 -19.82 11.63
CA SER A 242 -8.49 -21.28 11.58
C SER A 242 -9.80 -21.87 11.01
N PRO A 243 -11.01 -21.37 11.38
CA PRO A 243 -12.27 -21.86 10.81
C PRO A 243 -12.39 -21.65 9.29
N ALA A 244 -11.68 -20.68 8.71
CA ALA A 244 -11.67 -20.42 7.27
C ALA A 244 -10.79 -21.40 6.48
N LYS A 245 -10.02 -22.26 7.16
CA LYS A 245 -9.08 -23.24 6.56
C LYS A 245 -7.98 -22.59 5.71
N VAL A 246 -7.57 -21.39 6.11
CA VAL A 246 -6.42 -20.71 5.51
C VAL A 246 -5.17 -20.95 6.37
N SER A 247 -4.01 -20.96 5.74
CA SER A 247 -2.72 -21.07 6.41
C SER A 247 -1.82 -19.91 6.00
N TYR A 248 -1.00 -19.42 6.92
CA TYR A 248 -0.04 -18.36 6.61
C TYR A 248 0.92 -18.84 5.52
N ALA A 249 1.06 -18.02 4.47
CA ALA A 249 2.00 -18.29 3.38
C ALA A 249 3.27 -17.45 3.58
N CYS A 250 3.14 -16.12 3.55
CA CYS A 250 4.28 -15.22 3.70
C CYS A 250 3.83 -13.77 3.93
N SER A 251 4.77 -12.91 4.33
CA SER A 251 4.54 -11.46 4.36
C SER A 251 4.32 -10.90 2.95
N ALA A 252 3.35 -9.99 2.82
CA ALA A 252 3.14 -9.17 1.64
C ALA A 252 4.11 -7.98 1.56
N HIS A 253 4.77 -7.65 2.67
CA HIS A 253 5.81 -6.64 2.73
C HIS A 253 7.18 -7.27 2.45
N TYR A 254 7.69 -7.03 1.25
CA TYR A 254 8.85 -7.76 0.72
C TYR A 254 10.13 -7.61 1.55
N LEU A 255 10.33 -6.47 2.21
CA LEU A 255 11.51 -6.28 3.06
C LEU A 255 11.50 -7.20 4.28
N ASP A 256 10.35 -7.74 4.69
CA ASP A 256 10.26 -8.71 5.79
C ASP A 256 10.92 -10.04 5.44
N HIS A 257 11.10 -10.35 4.14
CA HIS A 257 11.78 -11.56 3.66
C HIS A 257 13.31 -11.45 3.76
N ILE A 258 13.84 -10.27 4.08
CA ILE A 258 15.27 -10.01 4.15
C ILE A 258 15.72 -10.05 5.61
N ASP A 259 16.08 -11.23 6.09
CA ASP A 259 16.45 -11.41 7.51
C ASP A 259 17.62 -10.52 7.93
N ALA A 260 18.63 -10.34 7.06
CA ALA A 260 19.83 -9.58 7.37
C ALA A 260 19.60 -8.09 7.69
N VAL A 261 18.46 -7.50 7.30
CA VAL A 261 18.12 -6.10 7.64
C VAL A 261 17.15 -5.99 8.81
N ASN A 262 16.57 -7.11 9.24
CA ASN A 262 15.54 -7.16 10.29
C ASN A 262 16.01 -7.88 11.56
N LEU A 263 16.98 -8.78 11.45
CA LEU A 263 17.40 -9.68 12.51
C LEU A 263 18.92 -9.82 12.59
N THR A 264 19.46 -9.85 13.80
CA THR A 264 20.89 -10.12 14.01
C THR A 264 21.24 -11.57 13.65
N PRO A 265 22.51 -11.90 13.39
CA PRO A 265 22.92 -13.28 13.13
C PRO A 265 22.49 -14.27 14.24
N GLU A 266 22.53 -13.85 15.50
CA GLU A 266 22.13 -14.65 16.66
C GLU A 266 20.61 -14.90 16.67
N GLN A 267 19.82 -13.86 16.36
CA GLN A 267 18.37 -13.98 16.23
C GLN A 267 17.99 -14.92 15.08
N GLN A 268 18.67 -14.81 13.93
CA GLN A 268 18.46 -15.71 12.80
C GLN A 268 18.82 -17.16 13.14
N ALA A 269 19.91 -17.39 13.88
CA ALA A 269 20.29 -18.72 14.36
C ALA A 269 19.22 -19.29 15.29
N PHE A 270 18.75 -18.50 16.26
CA PHE A 270 17.69 -18.92 17.18
C PHE A 270 16.36 -19.25 16.49
N LEU A 271 15.92 -18.44 15.52
CA LEU A 271 14.68 -18.74 14.77
C LEU A 271 14.76 -20.05 13.97
N LYS A 272 15.95 -20.45 13.51
CA LYS A 272 16.15 -21.73 12.79
C LYS A 272 16.00 -22.95 13.71
N GLU A 273 16.17 -22.78 15.02
CA GLU A 273 15.99 -23.87 16.00
C GLU A 273 14.51 -24.18 16.25
N ILE A 274 13.60 -23.26 15.93
CA ILE A 274 12.16 -23.41 16.13
C ILE A 274 11.56 -24.17 14.94
N PRO A 275 11.06 -25.41 15.08
CA PRO A 275 10.52 -26.16 13.93
C PRO A 275 9.14 -25.67 13.49
N ASP A 276 8.28 -25.30 14.45
CA ASP A 276 6.93 -24.83 14.19
C ASP A 276 6.95 -23.44 13.52
N SER A 277 6.44 -23.37 12.29
CA SER A 277 6.49 -22.14 11.49
C SER A 277 5.61 -21.01 12.05
N MET A 278 4.46 -21.33 12.65
CA MET A 278 3.57 -20.29 13.19
C MET A 278 4.12 -19.68 14.48
N PHE A 279 4.70 -20.52 15.33
CA PHE A 279 5.39 -20.07 16.53
C PHE A 279 6.65 -19.28 16.18
N ARG A 280 7.39 -19.68 15.14
CA ARG A 280 8.53 -18.91 14.63
C ARG A 280 8.14 -17.49 14.24
N GLU A 281 6.99 -17.27 13.60
CA GLU A 281 6.47 -15.93 13.31
C GLU A 281 6.15 -15.13 14.58
N SER A 282 5.56 -15.78 15.60
CA SER A 282 5.28 -15.11 16.89
C SER A 282 6.56 -14.68 17.61
N VAL A 283 7.62 -15.51 17.54
CA VAL A 283 8.94 -15.16 18.10
C VAL A 283 9.60 -14.06 17.28
N ARG A 284 9.50 -14.11 15.95
CA ARG A 284 9.99 -13.05 15.05
C ARG A 284 9.35 -11.70 15.40
N ASP A 285 8.03 -11.67 15.57
CA ASP A 285 7.29 -10.46 15.93
C ASP A 285 7.83 -9.83 17.22
N PHE A 286 8.21 -10.64 18.20
CA PHE A 286 8.84 -10.15 19.42
C PHE A 286 10.23 -9.57 19.17
N MET A 287 11.06 -10.25 18.37
CA MET A 287 12.43 -9.81 18.06
C MET A 287 12.50 -8.46 17.36
N ILE A 288 11.55 -8.20 16.46
CA ILE A 288 11.51 -6.96 15.66
C ILE A 288 10.55 -5.91 16.23
N ASN A 289 9.95 -6.18 17.38
CA ASN A 289 8.91 -5.36 18.00
C ASN A 289 7.79 -5.00 17.01
N GLN A 290 7.26 -6.03 16.32
CA GLN A 290 6.37 -5.88 15.19
C GLN A 290 5.12 -5.09 15.56
N GLN A 291 4.86 -4.03 14.81
CA GLN A 291 3.75 -3.11 15.04
C GLN A 291 2.58 -3.32 14.07
N PHE A 292 2.86 -3.67 12.81
CA PHE A 292 1.84 -3.79 11.77
C PHE A 292 2.21 -4.88 10.78
N ARG A 293 1.39 -5.92 10.66
CA ARG A 293 1.60 -7.01 9.70
C ARG A 293 0.74 -6.83 8.47
N ARG A 294 1.26 -7.33 7.35
CA ARG A 294 0.62 -7.40 6.04
C ARG A 294 0.93 -8.77 5.50
N ASP A 295 -0.03 -9.67 5.54
CA ASP A 295 0.23 -11.08 5.30
C ASP A 295 -0.65 -11.65 4.19
N TYR A 296 -0.09 -12.60 3.46
CA TYR A 296 -0.83 -13.49 2.57
C TYR A 296 -1.09 -14.83 3.25
N TRP A 297 -2.34 -15.25 3.23
CA TRP A 297 -2.86 -16.52 3.73
C TRP A 297 -3.52 -17.29 2.60
N VAL A 298 -3.45 -18.62 2.61
CA VAL A 298 -3.91 -19.44 1.47
C VAL A 298 -4.78 -20.58 1.95
N LYS A 299 -5.89 -20.81 1.24
CA LYS A 299 -6.76 -21.95 1.49
C LYS A 299 -6.20 -23.21 0.83
N GLY A 300 -5.58 -24.09 1.60
CA GLY A 300 -4.93 -25.29 1.07
C GLY A 300 -3.57 -24.99 0.43
N LEU A 301 -2.64 -24.50 1.25
CA LEU A 301 -1.27 -24.16 0.86
C LEU A 301 -0.55 -25.37 0.24
N ARG A 302 0.15 -25.16 -0.88
CA ARG A 302 0.92 -26.20 -1.59
C ARG A 302 2.34 -25.74 -1.85
N GLN A 303 3.27 -26.65 -1.59
CA GLN A 303 4.70 -26.47 -1.84
C GLN A 303 5.04 -26.77 -3.30
N LEU A 304 5.95 -25.99 -3.87
CA LEU A 304 6.61 -26.28 -5.14
C LEU A 304 7.81 -27.18 -4.92
N SER A 305 8.16 -27.98 -5.94
CA SER A 305 9.50 -28.58 -5.98
C SER A 305 10.54 -27.48 -6.21
N ALA A 306 11.79 -27.72 -5.80
CA ALA A 306 12.88 -26.75 -6.03
C ALA A 306 13.10 -26.44 -7.52
N ILE A 307 12.81 -27.42 -8.41
CA ILE A 307 12.92 -27.23 -9.86
C ILE A 307 11.79 -26.32 -10.36
N ASP A 308 10.54 -26.62 -10.00
CA ASP A 308 9.39 -25.81 -10.41
C ASP A 308 9.47 -24.38 -9.87
N GLN A 309 9.92 -24.21 -8.63
CA GLN A 309 10.14 -22.91 -8.01
C GLN A 309 11.15 -22.09 -8.81
N ARG A 310 12.31 -22.68 -9.13
CA ARG A 310 13.37 -21.99 -9.89
C ARG A 310 12.92 -21.63 -11.30
N GLU A 311 12.21 -22.52 -11.98
CA GLU A 311 11.68 -22.26 -13.32
C GLU A 311 10.61 -21.16 -13.31
N ALA A 312 9.71 -21.16 -12.32
CA ALA A 312 8.68 -20.14 -12.18
C ALA A 312 9.27 -18.77 -11.82
N LEU A 313 10.30 -18.73 -10.96
CA LEU A 313 11.04 -17.51 -10.62
C LEU A 313 11.71 -16.91 -11.85
N ARG A 314 12.42 -17.72 -12.65
CA ARG A 314 13.06 -17.28 -13.89
C ARG A 314 12.12 -16.61 -14.88
N LYS A 315 10.87 -17.07 -14.94
CA LYS A 315 9.81 -16.54 -15.81
C LYS A 315 9.19 -15.23 -15.31
N GLN A 316 9.43 -14.81 -14.06
CA GLN A 316 8.85 -13.57 -13.54
C GLN A 316 9.37 -12.37 -14.34
N LYS A 317 8.46 -11.51 -14.78
CA LYS A 317 8.75 -10.29 -15.53
C LYS A 317 8.76 -9.10 -14.59
N ILE A 318 9.82 -8.31 -14.68
CA ILE A 318 10.02 -7.11 -13.88
C ILE A 318 10.51 -5.94 -14.75
N MET A 319 10.31 -4.72 -14.24
CA MET A 319 10.71 -3.47 -14.87
C MET A 319 11.19 -2.49 -13.80
N LEU A 320 12.21 -1.69 -14.14
CA LEU A 320 12.64 -0.56 -13.33
C LEU A 320 11.70 0.63 -13.50
N VAL A 321 11.09 1.04 -12.38
CA VAL A 321 10.11 2.13 -12.31
C VAL A 321 10.66 3.36 -11.57
N SER A 322 11.99 3.45 -11.47
CA SER A 322 12.72 4.58 -10.92
C SER A 322 13.86 4.97 -11.87
N HIS A 323 14.20 6.25 -11.92
CA HIS A 323 15.34 6.71 -12.69
C HIS A 323 16.64 6.15 -12.08
N ARG A 324 17.47 5.49 -12.90
CA ARG A 324 18.63 4.70 -12.45
C ARG A 324 19.55 5.44 -11.48
N SER A 325 19.82 6.72 -11.74
CA SER A 325 20.74 7.54 -10.92
C SER A 325 20.14 8.02 -9.60
N ASP A 326 18.83 7.87 -9.42
CA ASP A 326 18.12 8.33 -8.22
C ASP A 326 17.96 7.21 -7.17
N ILE A 327 18.39 5.99 -7.51
CA ILE A 327 18.30 4.81 -6.64
C ILE A 327 19.47 4.82 -5.66
N SER A 328 19.17 4.94 -4.37
CA SER A 328 20.17 4.78 -3.31
C SER A 328 20.45 3.29 -3.08
N LEU A 329 21.72 2.94 -2.89
CA LEU A 329 22.12 1.59 -2.48
C LEU A 329 22.03 1.40 -0.96
N ARG A 330 20.94 1.89 -0.37
CA ARG A 330 20.65 1.75 1.06
C ARG A 330 19.23 1.26 1.25
N VAL A 331 19.04 0.42 2.26
CA VAL A 331 17.74 -0.16 2.62
C VAL A 331 17.60 -0.13 4.14
N SER A 332 16.40 0.18 4.62
CA SER A 332 16.11 0.20 6.05
C SER A 332 15.22 -0.98 6.42
N GLY A 333 15.58 -1.68 7.50
CA GLY A 333 14.75 -2.69 8.15
C GLY A 333 14.69 -2.45 9.67
N SER A 334 14.22 -3.44 10.42
CA SER A 334 14.06 -3.30 11.88
C SER A 334 15.36 -3.11 12.65
N LEU A 335 16.52 -3.50 12.09
CA LEU A 335 17.84 -3.22 12.68
C LEU A 335 18.38 -1.82 12.36
N GLY A 336 17.76 -1.10 11.43
CA GLY A 336 18.23 0.18 10.92
C GLY A 336 18.62 0.13 9.44
N GLU A 337 19.48 1.06 9.03
CA GLU A 337 19.93 1.22 7.64
C GLU A 337 21.09 0.26 7.32
N ALA A 338 20.98 -0.44 6.19
CA ALA A 338 22.00 -1.33 5.64
C ALA A 338 22.39 -0.92 4.22
N SER A 339 23.67 -1.11 3.87
CA SER A 339 24.17 -0.82 2.53
C SER A 339 24.03 -2.04 1.61
N MET A 340 23.63 -1.79 0.38
CA MET A 340 23.52 -2.80 -0.68
C MET A 340 24.85 -2.91 -1.44
N SER A 341 25.26 -4.12 -1.82
CA SER A 341 26.55 -4.34 -2.49
C SER A 341 26.58 -3.78 -3.90
N ASP A 342 27.44 -2.79 -4.18
CA ASP A 342 27.64 -2.22 -5.52
C ASP A 342 27.90 -3.28 -6.59
N ALA A 343 28.72 -4.28 -6.27
CA ALA A 343 29.10 -5.35 -7.19
C ALA A 343 27.91 -6.23 -7.62
N VAL A 344 26.85 -6.28 -6.82
CA VAL A 344 25.62 -7.03 -7.11
C VAL A 344 24.57 -6.15 -7.75
N TYR A 345 24.29 -4.99 -7.15
CA TYR A 345 23.13 -4.18 -7.52
C TYR A 345 23.36 -3.34 -8.77
N ASN A 346 24.55 -2.74 -8.96
CA ASN A 346 24.81 -1.90 -10.12
C ASN A 346 24.65 -2.66 -11.45
N PRO A 347 25.22 -3.87 -11.65
CA PRO A 347 25.00 -4.63 -12.88
C PRO A 347 23.52 -4.91 -13.19
N ILE A 348 22.73 -5.22 -12.18
CA ILE A 348 21.29 -5.50 -12.34
C ILE A 348 20.55 -4.22 -12.74
N LEU A 349 20.80 -3.12 -12.03
CA LEU A 349 20.17 -1.83 -12.28
C LEU A 349 20.54 -1.28 -13.67
N ASP A 350 21.79 -1.46 -14.11
CA ASP A 350 22.26 -1.01 -15.42
C ASP A 350 21.56 -1.77 -16.56
N VAL A 351 21.33 -3.08 -16.39
CA VAL A 351 20.54 -3.90 -17.33
C VAL A 351 19.08 -3.44 -17.43
N LEU A 352 18.53 -2.90 -16.34
CA LEU A 352 17.13 -2.45 -16.26
C LEU A 352 16.93 -0.95 -16.50
N ALA A 353 18.00 -0.19 -16.71
CA ALA A 353 17.97 1.27 -16.85
C ALA A 353 17.23 1.75 -18.12
N ASP A 354 16.96 0.87 -19.09
CA ASP A 354 16.19 1.17 -20.29
C ASP A 354 14.66 1.15 -20.06
N HIS A 355 14.21 0.85 -18.83
CA HIS A 355 12.80 0.72 -18.44
C HIS A 355 12.02 -0.31 -19.27
N LYS A 356 12.69 -1.27 -19.92
CA LYS A 356 12.02 -2.35 -20.65
C LYS A 356 11.76 -3.54 -19.75
N THR A 357 10.65 -4.23 -20.02
CA THR A 357 10.30 -5.49 -19.38
C THR A 357 11.39 -6.53 -19.62
N LYS A 358 11.87 -7.14 -18.54
CA LYS A 358 12.82 -8.27 -18.57
C LYS A 358 12.37 -9.37 -17.61
N THR A 359 12.61 -10.61 -18.01
CA THR A 359 12.47 -11.75 -17.10
C THR A 359 13.68 -11.85 -16.17
N ILE A 360 13.52 -12.50 -15.02
CA ILE A 360 14.65 -12.80 -14.13
C ILE A 360 15.72 -13.63 -14.87
N GLU A 361 15.33 -14.54 -15.76
CA GLU A 361 16.27 -15.29 -16.61
C GLU A 361 17.08 -14.40 -17.56
N GLN A 362 16.45 -13.43 -18.20
CA GLN A 362 17.15 -12.48 -19.07
C GLN A 362 18.16 -11.63 -18.29
N ILE A 363 17.81 -11.23 -17.06
CA ILE A 363 18.73 -10.51 -16.17
C ILE A 363 19.90 -11.43 -15.79
N GLU A 364 19.63 -12.66 -15.37
CA GLU A 364 20.64 -13.69 -15.06
C GLU A 364 21.64 -13.87 -16.20
N GLN A 365 21.15 -13.99 -17.44
CA GLN A 365 22.00 -14.12 -18.60
C GLN A 365 22.82 -12.84 -18.89
N ALA A 366 22.23 -11.66 -18.68
CA ALA A 366 22.90 -10.37 -18.94
C ALA A 366 24.01 -10.05 -17.92
N VAL A 367 23.91 -10.54 -16.69
CA VAL A 367 24.91 -10.31 -15.62
C VAL A 367 25.83 -11.49 -15.36
N LYS A 368 25.75 -12.55 -16.18
CA LYS A 368 26.52 -13.80 -16.00
C LYS A 368 28.02 -13.56 -15.86
N ASP A 369 28.59 -12.70 -16.70
CA ASP A 369 30.03 -12.40 -16.70
C ASP A 369 30.45 -11.38 -15.62
N LYS A 370 29.48 -10.90 -14.81
CA LYS A 370 29.71 -9.97 -13.69
C LYS A 370 29.81 -10.68 -12.34
N GLY A 371 29.72 -12.01 -12.30
CA GLY A 371 29.84 -12.80 -11.07
C GLY A 371 28.61 -12.73 -10.15
N VAL A 372 27.49 -12.21 -10.64
CA VAL A 372 26.23 -12.12 -9.88
C VAL A 372 25.46 -13.43 -10.04
N VAL A 373 25.23 -14.15 -8.93
CA VAL A 373 24.54 -15.45 -8.95
C VAL A 373 23.03 -15.30 -8.84
N PHE A 374 22.27 -16.31 -9.28
CA PHE A 374 20.80 -16.29 -9.27
C PHE A 374 20.18 -15.89 -7.91
N ALA A 375 20.71 -16.40 -6.80
CA ALA A 375 20.22 -16.06 -5.46
C ALA A 375 20.36 -14.56 -5.14
N GLN A 376 21.46 -13.93 -5.60
CA GLN A 376 21.67 -12.48 -5.44
C GLN A 376 20.71 -11.67 -6.32
N ILE A 377 20.41 -12.15 -7.53
CA ILE A 377 19.42 -11.51 -8.42
C ILE A 377 18.03 -11.55 -7.79
N LEU A 378 17.64 -12.70 -7.23
CA LEU A 378 16.35 -12.84 -6.55
C LEU A 378 16.27 -11.93 -5.33
N GLN A 379 17.30 -11.93 -4.47
CA GLN A 379 17.35 -11.03 -3.31
C GLN A 379 17.26 -9.56 -3.74
N ALA A 380 18.00 -9.17 -4.78
CA ALA A 380 17.93 -7.80 -5.32
C ALA A 380 16.54 -7.48 -5.86
N ALA A 381 15.87 -8.42 -6.53
CA ALA A 381 14.50 -8.24 -7.00
C ALA A 381 13.52 -8.00 -5.84
N ILE A 382 13.60 -8.80 -4.77
CA ILE A 382 12.77 -8.64 -3.57
C ILE A 382 13.03 -7.28 -2.90
N VAL A 383 14.30 -6.93 -2.68
CA VAL A 383 14.68 -5.65 -2.05
C VAL A 383 14.19 -4.47 -2.87
N LEU A 384 14.52 -4.43 -4.18
CA LEU A 384 14.18 -3.31 -5.04
C LEU A 384 12.66 -3.20 -5.30
N THR A 385 11.90 -4.30 -5.27
CA THR A 385 10.42 -4.21 -5.28
C THR A 385 9.87 -3.76 -3.92
N GLY A 386 10.51 -4.17 -2.81
CA GLY A 386 10.17 -3.72 -1.46
C GLY A 386 10.41 -2.23 -1.24
N THR A 387 11.45 -1.65 -1.87
CA THR A 387 11.73 -0.21 -1.84
C THR A 387 11.06 0.58 -2.98
N GLY A 388 10.24 -0.08 -3.81
CA GLY A 388 9.44 0.58 -4.84
C GLY A 388 10.18 0.94 -6.15
N HIS A 389 11.40 0.44 -6.36
CA HIS A 389 12.17 0.68 -7.59
C HIS A 389 11.87 -0.31 -8.71
N LEU A 390 11.43 -1.53 -8.38
CA LEU A 390 11.00 -2.54 -9.36
C LEU A 390 9.51 -2.84 -9.24
N ALA A 391 8.85 -2.95 -10.39
CA ALA A 391 7.48 -3.43 -10.49
C ALA A 391 7.42 -4.79 -11.19
N ALA A 392 6.47 -5.64 -10.76
CA ALA A 392 6.06 -6.81 -11.51
C ALA A 392 5.31 -6.38 -12.79
N VAL A 393 5.44 -7.16 -13.86
CA VAL A 393 4.90 -6.84 -15.18
C VAL A 393 3.98 -7.94 -15.69
N GLN A 394 2.80 -7.55 -16.17
CA GLN A 394 1.83 -8.43 -16.82
C GLN A 394 2.33 -8.88 -18.19
N ASP A 395 1.73 -9.93 -18.74
CA ASP A 395 1.93 -10.26 -20.15
C ASP A 395 1.34 -9.18 -21.06
N ASP A 396 1.98 -8.91 -22.19
CA ASP A 396 1.57 -7.85 -23.14
C ASP A 396 0.11 -8.03 -23.61
N ALA A 397 -0.34 -9.28 -23.77
CA ALA A 397 -1.72 -9.58 -24.14
C ALA A 397 -2.72 -9.21 -23.03
N VAL A 398 -2.35 -9.32 -21.76
CA VAL A 398 -3.16 -8.92 -20.61
C VAL A 398 -3.14 -7.39 -20.48
N ALA A 399 -1.97 -6.77 -20.57
CA ALA A 399 -1.81 -5.32 -20.55
C ALA A 399 -2.63 -4.65 -21.67
N GLY A 400 -2.60 -5.22 -22.88
CA GLY A 400 -3.39 -4.72 -24.01
C GLY A 400 -4.90 -4.73 -23.77
N LYS A 401 -5.42 -5.72 -23.02
CA LYS A 401 -6.85 -5.79 -22.65
C LYS A 401 -7.22 -4.74 -21.59
N ALA A 402 -6.34 -4.48 -20.63
CA ALA A 402 -6.57 -3.50 -19.57
C ALA A 402 -6.39 -2.05 -20.03
N LYS A 403 -5.58 -1.82 -21.08
CA LYS A 403 -5.16 -0.48 -21.52
C LYS A 403 -6.32 0.52 -21.66
N LYS A 404 -7.41 0.12 -22.32
CA LYS A 404 -8.57 1.02 -22.53
C LYS A 404 -9.16 1.52 -21.21
N HIS A 405 -9.26 0.67 -20.20
CA HIS A 405 -9.83 1.02 -18.90
C HIS A 405 -8.85 1.87 -18.09
N SER A 406 -7.57 1.51 -18.12
CA SER A 406 -6.49 2.29 -17.51
C SER A 406 -6.43 3.72 -18.07
N ASP A 407 -6.46 3.87 -19.40
CA ASP A 407 -6.41 5.18 -20.08
C ASP A 407 -7.60 6.06 -19.68
N LYS A 408 -8.80 5.47 -19.61
CA LYS A 408 -10.02 6.17 -19.19
C LYS A 408 -9.95 6.63 -17.73
N LEU A 409 -9.55 5.75 -16.82
CA LEU A 409 -9.39 6.09 -15.40
C LEU A 409 -8.34 7.19 -15.25
N ASN A 410 -7.18 7.05 -15.89
CA ASN A 410 -6.11 8.03 -15.83
C ASN A 410 -6.55 9.39 -16.38
N ALA A 411 -7.25 9.43 -17.51
CA ALA A 411 -7.79 10.67 -18.06
C ALA A 411 -8.74 11.37 -17.06
N PHE A 412 -9.59 10.60 -16.36
CA PHE A 412 -10.48 11.12 -15.33
C PHE A 412 -9.70 11.68 -14.13
N LEU A 413 -8.73 10.93 -13.60
CA LEU A 413 -7.91 11.34 -12.46
C LEU A 413 -7.04 12.57 -12.78
N ILE A 414 -6.36 12.56 -13.92
CA ILE A 414 -5.56 13.69 -14.42
C ILE A 414 -6.43 14.95 -14.58
N ASN A 415 -7.67 14.80 -15.05
CA ASN A 415 -8.61 15.90 -15.17
C ASN A 415 -9.06 16.44 -13.79
N LYS A 416 -9.21 15.56 -12.80
CA LYS A 416 -9.53 15.91 -11.40
C LYS A 416 -8.37 16.62 -10.70
N ALA A 417 -7.12 16.32 -11.09
CA ALA A 417 -5.90 16.96 -10.57
C ALA A 417 -5.87 18.49 -10.74
N ARG A 418 -6.71 19.03 -11.65
CA ARG A 418 -6.92 20.48 -11.75
C ARG A 418 -7.40 21.06 -10.43
N GLY A 419 -8.38 20.44 -9.76
CA GLY A 419 -9.01 21.00 -8.56
C GLY A 419 -8.42 20.54 -7.23
N SER A 420 -7.77 19.36 -7.19
CA SER A 420 -7.24 18.77 -5.95
C SER A 420 -5.95 17.99 -6.24
N GLY A 421 -5.10 17.81 -5.22
CA GLY A 421 -3.91 16.96 -5.26
C GLY A 421 -4.03 15.68 -4.44
N ASP A 422 -5.24 15.29 -4.03
CA ASP A 422 -5.44 14.22 -3.03
C ASP A 422 -5.17 12.81 -3.58
N ILE A 423 -5.30 12.61 -4.90
CA ILE A 423 -5.02 11.33 -5.56
C ILE A 423 -3.69 11.46 -6.30
N THR A 424 -2.71 10.65 -5.90
CA THR A 424 -1.34 10.69 -6.44
C THR A 424 -0.94 9.42 -7.17
N TYR A 425 -1.91 8.63 -7.66
CA TYR A 425 -1.65 7.38 -8.36
C TYR A 425 -2.41 7.31 -9.68
N LEU A 426 -1.76 6.76 -10.70
CA LEU A 426 -2.33 6.44 -12.01
C LEU A 426 -2.23 4.95 -12.28
N ALA A 427 -3.24 4.39 -12.94
CA ALA A 427 -3.29 2.98 -13.32
C ALA A 427 -2.33 2.67 -14.48
N SER A 428 -1.49 1.65 -14.33
CA SER A 428 -0.65 1.12 -15.41
C SER A 428 -1.15 -0.25 -15.85
N PRO A 429 -1.55 -0.42 -17.12
CA PRO A 429 -1.88 -1.75 -17.64
C PRO A 429 -0.65 -2.67 -17.70
N VAL A 430 0.57 -2.13 -17.59
CA VAL A 430 1.80 -2.93 -17.58
C VAL A 430 2.00 -3.59 -16.22
N THR A 431 1.70 -2.91 -15.11
CA THR A 431 1.94 -3.42 -13.75
C THR A 431 0.70 -4.02 -13.09
N GLY A 432 -0.47 -3.91 -13.73
CA GLY A 432 -1.73 -4.36 -13.13
C GLY A 432 -2.17 -3.52 -11.93
N GLY A 433 -1.55 -2.36 -11.70
CA GLY A 433 -1.84 -1.52 -10.53
C GLY A 433 -1.39 -0.07 -10.67
N GLY A 434 -1.31 0.60 -9.54
CA GLY A 434 -1.04 2.04 -9.42
C GLY A 434 0.44 2.37 -9.47
N VAL A 435 0.75 3.50 -10.10
CA VAL A 435 2.07 4.11 -10.20
C VAL A 435 1.96 5.52 -9.65
N ASP A 436 2.85 5.88 -8.73
CA ASP A 436 2.88 7.21 -8.15
C ASP A 436 3.11 8.28 -9.23
N ALA A 437 2.24 9.29 -9.23
CA ALA A 437 2.29 10.49 -10.04
C ALA A 437 1.61 11.63 -9.27
N ASP A 438 2.41 12.53 -8.71
CA ASP A 438 1.90 13.69 -7.97
C ASP A 438 1.03 14.62 -8.85
N ARG A 439 0.37 15.59 -8.20
CA ARG A 439 -0.52 16.55 -8.87
C ARG A 439 0.16 17.28 -10.04
N PHE A 440 1.42 17.72 -9.89
CA PHE A 440 2.12 18.46 -10.95
C PHE A 440 2.43 17.54 -12.13
N GLN A 441 2.88 16.32 -11.88
CA GLN A 441 3.11 15.31 -12.92
C GLN A 441 1.82 15.02 -13.69
N GLN A 442 0.69 14.85 -13.00
CA GLN A 442 -0.61 14.71 -13.64
C GLN A 442 -0.99 15.93 -14.50
N LEU A 443 -0.77 17.15 -14.00
CA LEU A 443 -1.05 18.36 -14.77
C LEU A 443 -0.12 18.55 -15.98
N PHE A 444 1.13 18.07 -15.91
CA PHE A 444 2.01 18.02 -17.09
C PHE A 444 1.49 17.03 -18.13
N LEU A 445 1.02 15.85 -17.71
CA LEU A 445 0.34 14.90 -18.62
C LEU A 445 -0.93 15.51 -19.23
N LEU A 446 -1.70 16.29 -18.44
CA LEU A 446 -2.86 17.02 -18.96
C LEU A 446 -2.43 18.03 -20.04
N ALA A 447 -1.36 18.81 -19.80
CA ALA A 447 -0.82 19.74 -20.79
C ALA A 447 -0.43 19.02 -22.09
N MET A 448 0.23 17.86 -21.97
CA MET A 448 0.61 17.03 -23.11
C MET A 448 -0.60 16.54 -23.91
N SER A 449 -1.67 16.10 -23.22
CA SER A 449 -2.93 15.70 -23.86
C SER A 449 -3.60 16.84 -24.63
N GLN A 450 -3.30 18.09 -24.28
CA GLN A 450 -3.75 19.31 -24.99
C GLN A 450 -2.75 19.80 -26.04
N GLY A 451 -1.77 18.98 -26.43
CA GLY A 451 -0.85 19.23 -27.52
C GLY A 451 0.38 20.05 -27.15
N LYS A 452 0.63 20.35 -25.87
CA LYS A 452 1.87 21.00 -25.42
C LYS A 452 3.04 20.03 -25.49
N LYS A 453 4.17 20.41 -26.07
CA LYS A 453 5.26 19.48 -26.42
C LYS A 453 6.52 19.66 -25.57
N GLN A 454 6.77 20.87 -25.09
CA GLN A 454 7.99 21.22 -24.38
C GLN A 454 7.71 21.49 -22.89
N PRO A 455 8.67 21.21 -21.98
CA PRO A 455 8.52 21.44 -20.54
C PRO A 455 8.06 22.86 -20.16
N ILE A 456 8.57 23.88 -20.86
CA ILE A 456 8.17 25.28 -20.66
C ILE A 456 6.68 25.50 -20.96
N GLU A 457 6.15 24.84 -21.99
CA GLU A 457 4.73 24.93 -22.35
C GLU A 457 3.84 24.24 -21.31
N TRP A 458 4.32 23.12 -20.73
CA TRP A 458 3.64 22.43 -19.64
C TRP A 458 3.60 23.30 -18.39
N ALA A 459 4.73 23.90 -18.02
CA ALA A 459 4.83 24.82 -16.89
C ALA A 459 3.86 26.00 -17.02
N HIS A 460 3.80 26.64 -18.20
CA HIS A 460 2.84 27.71 -18.47
C HIS A 460 1.38 27.25 -18.35
N PHE A 461 1.06 26.06 -18.88
CA PHE A 461 -0.28 25.51 -18.76
C PHE A 461 -0.67 25.26 -17.30
N VAL A 462 0.22 24.66 -16.50
CA VAL A 462 -0.02 24.42 -15.07
C VAL A 462 -0.18 25.74 -14.31
N TRP A 463 0.64 26.74 -14.61
CA TRP A 463 0.55 28.06 -13.98
C TRP A 463 -0.80 28.72 -14.20
N GLN A 464 -1.37 28.63 -15.40
CA GLN A 464 -2.70 29.16 -15.70
C GLN A 464 -3.79 28.56 -14.82
N ILE A 465 -3.67 27.27 -14.46
CA ILE A 465 -4.61 26.59 -13.55
C ILE A 465 -4.44 27.10 -12.13
N LEU A 466 -3.20 27.22 -11.64
CA LEU A 466 -2.91 27.63 -10.26
C LEU A 466 -3.35 29.07 -9.99
N VAL A 467 -3.08 29.99 -10.92
CA VAL A 467 -3.44 31.42 -10.79
C VAL A 467 -4.95 31.60 -10.66
N VAL A 468 -5.74 30.89 -11.46
CA VAL A 468 -7.21 30.96 -11.40
C VAL A 468 -7.73 30.48 -10.04
N GLN A 469 -6.99 29.62 -9.34
CA GLN A 469 -7.34 29.11 -8.02
C GLN A 469 -6.71 29.93 -6.88
N GLY A 470 -5.97 31.00 -7.18
CA GLY A 470 -5.23 31.77 -6.18
C GLY A 470 -4.11 30.97 -5.49
N GLN A 471 -3.62 29.89 -6.13
CA GLN A 471 -2.59 29.01 -5.57
C GLN A 471 -1.19 29.44 -6.01
N LYS A 472 -0.23 29.32 -5.10
CA LYS A 472 1.19 29.56 -5.33
C LYS A 472 2.00 28.34 -4.91
N ILE A 473 3.22 28.20 -5.43
CA ILE A 473 4.10 27.07 -5.13
C ILE A 473 4.86 27.33 -3.84
N VAL A 474 4.95 26.29 -3.01
CA VAL A 474 5.84 26.25 -1.86
C VAL A 474 7.11 25.51 -2.26
N LYS A 475 8.26 26.14 -2.02
CA LYS A 475 9.58 25.58 -2.20
C LYS A 475 10.36 25.73 -0.89
N GLU A 476 10.86 24.63 -0.35
CA GLU A 476 11.64 24.61 0.91
C GLU A 476 10.90 25.33 2.07
N GLY A 477 9.58 25.13 2.16
CA GLY A 477 8.74 25.74 3.20
C GLY A 477 8.41 27.22 2.98
N LYS A 478 8.85 27.83 1.88
CA LYS A 478 8.56 29.23 1.53
C LYS A 478 7.67 29.32 0.31
N THR A 479 6.64 30.15 0.39
CA THR A 479 5.77 30.48 -0.75
C THR A 479 6.53 31.36 -1.73
N LEU A 480 6.52 31.00 -3.02
CA LEU A 480 7.07 31.82 -4.09
C LEU A 480 6.06 32.93 -4.42
N GLU A 481 6.46 34.19 -4.29
CA GLU A 481 5.52 35.31 -4.39
C GLU A 481 5.33 35.84 -5.80
N SER A 482 6.41 35.91 -6.60
CA SER A 482 6.40 36.46 -7.96
C SER A 482 5.93 35.44 -8.99
N THR A 483 5.39 35.93 -10.11
CA THR A 483 4.95 35.05 -11.21
C THR A 483 6.16 34.37 -11.87
N GLU A 484 7.25 35.11 -11.99
CA GLU A 484 8.52 34.69 -12.57
C GLU A 484 9.13 33.51 -11.79
N ASP A 485 9.17 33.60 -10.45
CA ASP A 485 9.72 32.54 -9.60
C ASP A 485 8.86 31.27 -9.65
N ASN A 486 7.53 31.41 -9.64
CA ASN A 486 6.62 30.25 -9.76
C ASN A 486 6.79 29.55 -11.12
N LEU A 487 6.85 30.30 -12.21
CA LEU A 487 7.06 29.75 -13.56
C LEU A 487 8.44 29.09 -13.71
N ALA A 488 9.49 29.70 -13.14
CA ALA A 488 10.83 29.12 -13.14
C ALA A 488 10.86 27.77 -12.40
N GLU A 489 10.22 27.70 -11.24
CA GLU A 489 10.10 26.45 -10.46
C GLU A 489 9.27 25.39 -11.19
N LEU A 490 8.14 25.75 -11.81
CA LEU A 490 7.34 24.83 -12.63
C LEU A 490 8.13 24.30 -13.83
N THR A 491 8.91 25.17 -14.48
CA THR A 491 9.74 24.78 -15.62
C THR A 491 10.82 23.81 -15.18
N ASN A 492 11.46 24.05 -14.03
CA ASN A 492 12.43 23.11 -13.46
C ASN A 492 11.78 21.74 -13.15
N ARG A 493 10.60 21.73 -12.51
CA ARG A 493 9.85 20.49 -12.26
C ARG A 493 9.46 19.77 -13.54
N ALA A 494 9.01 20.51 -14.56
CA ALA A 494 8.65 19.96 -15.86
C ALA A 494 9.86 19.35 -16.59
N GLN A 495 11.04 19.98 -16.47
CA GLN A 495 12.29 19.45 -17.03
C GLN A 495 12.70 18.14 -16.34
N ILE A 496 12.70 18.12 -15.00
CA ILE A 496 12.97 16.90 -14.22
C ILE A 496 11.96 15.80 -14.57
N PHE A 497 10.69 16.15 -14.71
CA PHE A 497 9.64 15.22 -15.14
C PHE A 497 9.93 14.65 -16.54
N ALA A 498 10.26 15.51 -17.51
CA ALA A 498 10.56 15.10 -18.89
C ALA A 498 11.74 14.13 -18.98
N GLU A 499 12.78 14.38 -18.19
CA GLU A 499 14.02 13.60 -18.19
C GLU A 499 13.86 12.28 -17.42
N LYS A 500 13.29 12.34 -16.22
CA LYS A 500 13.36 11.23 -15.26
C LYS A 500 12.10 10.38 -15.21
N LYS A 501 10.92 11.00 -15.24
CA LYS A 501 9.64 10.32 -14.96
C LYS A 501 8.87 9.98 -16.22
N LEU A 502 8.85 10.86 -17.21
CA LEU A 502 8.10 10.66 -18.45
C LEU A 502 8.54 9.41 -19.24
N PRO A 503 9.84 9.07 -19.38
CA PRO A 503 10.23 7.82 -20.04
C PRO A 503 9.67 6.58 -19.34
N ILE A 504 9.64 6.60 -18.00
CA ILE A 504 9.08 5.53 -17.17
C ILE A 504 7.57 5.44 -17.38
N LEU A 505 6.85 6.56 -17.35
CA LEU A 505 5.40 6.58 -17.57
C LEU A 505 5.00 6.11 -18.98
N LYS A 506 5.80 6.40 -19.99
CA LYS A 506 5.63 5.85 -21.35
C LYS A 506 5.83 4.34 -21.39
N ALA A 507 6.89 3.84 -20.75
CA ALA A 507 7.13 2.39 -20.64
C ALA A 507 6.00 1.67 -19.91
N LEU A 508 5.40 2.34 -18.91
CA LEU A 508 4.24 1.88 -18.14
C LEU A 508 2.90 2.10 -18.86
N GLN A 509 2.92 2.65 -20.09
CA GLN A 509 1.76 2.95 -20.92
C GLN A 509 0.73 3.90 -20.26
N ILE A 510 1.20 4.81 -19.41
CA ILE A 510 0.39 5.87 -18.78
C ILE A 510 0.38 7.15 -19.63
N ALA A 511 1.49 7.46 -20.31
CA ALA A 511 1.75 8.74 -20.98
C ALA A 511 1.89 8.63 -22.50
#